data_AF-A0A848X6S7-F1
#
_entry.id   AF-A0A848X6S7-F1
#
_cell.length_a   1.000
_cell.length_b   1.000
_cell.length_c   1.000
_cell.angle_alpha   90.00
_cell.angle_beta   90.00
_cell.angle_gamma   90.00
#
_symmetry.space_group_name_H-M   'P 1'
#
loop_
_entity.id
_entity.type
_entity.pdbx_description
1 polymer ?
#
loop_
_entity_poly.entity_id
_entity_poly.type
_entity_poly.pdbx_seq_one_letter_code
_entity_poly.pdbx_strand_id
1 'polypeptide(L)' 'MSMWETRSVQLSVRLPRDIAAQAEEVQENDPEFLSRVVLYGLTRRSIYRHLRQNDDSDTDEVVEVAQPQP' A
#
# COMPACT_ATOMS: atom_id res chain seq x y z
N MET A 1 5.08 -5.08 26.89
CA MET A 1 5.47 -4.89 25.48
C MET A 1 4.40 -5.57 24.62
N SER A 2 3.43 -4.80 24.10
CA SER A 2 2.39 -5.37 23.23
C SER A 2 3.00 -5.72 21.88
N MET A 3 3.31 -7.00 21.72
CA MET A 3 3.77 -7.61 20.48
C MET A 3 2.60 -7.56 19.49
N TRP A 4 2.78 -6.83 18.39
CA TRP A 4 1.80 -6.50 17.36
C TRP A 4 0.59 -7.43 17.24
N GLU A 5 -0.61 -6.91 17.54
CA GLU A 5 -1.87 -7.60 17.27
C GLU A 5 -2.00 -7.86 15.78
N THR A 6 -1.94 -9.13 15.37
CA THR A 6 -2.22 -9.54 13.99
C THR A 6 -3.63 -10.11 13.91
N ARG A 7 -4.32 -9.85 12.79
CA ARG A 7 -5.67 -10.34 12.56
C ARG A 7 -5.73 -11.08 11.23
N SER A 8 -6.27 -12.29 11.24
CA SER A 8 -6.60 -13.03 10.03
C SER A 8 -7.76 -12.36 9.30
N VAL A 9 -7.61 -12.19 7.99
CA VAL A 9 -8.62 -11.60 7.11
C VAL A 9 -8.82 -12.50 5.90
N GLN A 10 -10.05 -12.51 5.35
CA GLN A 10 -10.35 -13.18 4.10
C GLN A 10 -10.50 -12.12 3.01
N LEU A 11 -9.80 -12.29 1.89
CA LEU A 11 -9.78 -11.34 0.79
C LEU A 11 -10.29 -12.00 -0.49
N SER A 12 -11.32 -11.42 -1.10
CA SER A 12 -11.81 -11.80 -2.43
C SER A 12 -11.39 -10.75 -3.44
N VAL A 13 -10.67 -11.17 -4.49
CA VAL A 13 -10.19 -10.27 -5.55
C VAL A 13 -10.66 -10.76 -6.92
N ARG A 14 -10.77 -9.81 -7.87
CA ARG A 14 -10.92 -10.12 -9.29
C ARG A 14 -9.62 -9.76 -9.99
N LEU A 15 -8.98 -10.76 -10.57
CA LEU A 15 -7.71 -10.61 -11.27
C LEU A 15 -7.90 -10.89 -12.77
N PRO A 16 -7.04 -10.31 -13.64
CA PRO A 16 -6.90 -10.76 -15.01
C PRO A 16 -6.62 -12.27 -15.08
N ARG A 17 -7.09 -12.92 -16.15
CA ARG A 17 -7.09 -14.39 -16.26
C ARG A 17 -5.71 -15.03 -16.12
N ASP A 18 -4.71 -14.42 -16.74
CA ASP A 18 -3.30 -14.84 -16.69
C ASP A 18 -2.74 -14.76 -15.26
N ILE A 19 -3.01 -13.66 -14.56
CA ILE A 19 -2.56 -13.48 -13.17
C ILE A 19 -3.32 -14.40 -12.21
N ALA A 20 -4.62 -14.62 -12.45
CA ALA A 20 -5.41 -15.56 -11.67
C ALA A 20 -4.85 -16.99 -11.78
N ALA A 21 -4.51 -17.45 -12.99
CA ALA A 21 -3.92 -18.77 -13.21
C ALA A 21 -2.57 -18.92 -12.47
N GLN A 22 -1.71 -17.89 -12.51
CA GLN A 22 -0.46 -17.90 -11.74
C GLN A 22 -0.71 -17.93 -10.23
N ALA A 23 -1.69 -17.17 -9.75
CA ALA A 23 -2.03 -17.17 -8.32
C ALA A 23 -2.57 -18.54 -7.86
N GLU A 24 -3.37 -19.22 -8.68
CA GLU A 24 -3.85 -20.58 -8.40
C GLU A 24 -2.69 -21.58 -8.36
N GLU A 25 -1.80 -21.57 -9.35
CA GLU A 25 -0.61 -22.43 -9.38
C GLU A 25 0.30 -22.21 -8.16
N VAL A 26 0.53 -20.95 -7.79
CA VAL A 26 1.33 -20.61 -6.61
C VAL A 26 0.60 -21.00 -5.32
N GLN A 27 -0.71 -20.83 -5.23
CA GLN A 27 -1.48 -21.24 -4.05
C GLN A 27 -1.37 -22.76 -3.79
N GLU A 28 -1.33 -23.57 -4.86
CA GLU A 28 -1.20 -25.02 -4.76
C GLU A 28 0.23 -25.47 -4.43
N ASN A 29 1.24 -24.80 -5.00
CA ASN A 29 2.63 -25.24 -4.90
C ASN A 29 3.44 -24.52 -3.78
N ASP A 30 3.13 -23.25 -3.47
CA ASP A 30 3.80 -22.42 -2.47
C ASP A 30 2.87 -21.33 -1.86
N PRO A 31 1.95 -21.71 -0.96
CA PRO A 31 1.00 -20.78 -0.35
C PRO A 31 1.66 -19.73 0.58
N GLU A 32 2.84 -20.05 1.13
CA GLU A 32 3.60 -19.13 1.97
C GLU A 32 4.19 -17.98 1.15
N PHE A 33 4.63 -18.25 -0.07
CA PHE A 33 5.05 -17.21 -1.01
C PHE A 33 3.89 -16.30 -1.39
N LEU A 34 2.70 -16.84 -1.72
CA LEU A 34 1.55 -16.01 -2.04
C LEU A 34 1.20 -15.07 -0.87
N SER A 35 1.23 -15.58 0.35
CA SER A 35 1.01 -14.79 1.57
C SER A 35 2.01 -13.63 1.70
N ARG A 36 3.29 -13.87 1.41
CA ARG A 36 4.34 -12.83 1.40
C ARG A 36 4.11 -11.78 0.33
N VAL A 37 3.70 -12.19 -0.88
CA VAL A 37 3.38 -11.28 -1.99
C VAL A 37 2.19 -10.39 -1.64
N VAL A 38 1.12 -10.95 -1.07
CA VAL A 38 -0.06 -10.19 -0.62
C VAL A 38 0.34 -9.20 0.47
N LEU A 39 1.07 -9.62 1.49
CA LEU A 39 1.56 -8.74 2.55
C LEU A 39 2.40 -7.59 1.98
N TYR A 40 3.34 -7.89 1.08
CA TYR A 40 4.18 -6.90 0.42
C TYR A 40 3.34 -5.90 -0.37
N GLY A 41 2.39 -6.37 -1.21
CA GLY A 41 1.52 -5.51 -2.01
C GLY A 41 0.66 -4.57 -1.17
N LEU A 42 0.08 -5.08 -0.07
CA LEU A 42 -0.72 -4.29 0.86
C LEU A 42 0.12 -3.26 1.62
N THR A 43 1.30 -3.66 2.10
CA THR A 43 2.22 -2.78 2.83
C THR A 43 2.73 -1.67 1.92
N ARG A 44 3.14 -2.02 0.69
CA ARG A 44 3.57 -1.05 -0.32
C ARG A 44 2.48 -0.03 -0.61
N ARG A 45 1.23 -0.47 -0.82
CA ARG A 45 0.10 0.45 -1.02
C ARG A 45 -0.11 1.38 0.18
N SER A 46 0.00 0.86 1.40
CA SER A 46 -0.16 1.66 2.62
C SER A 46 0.90 2.76 2.72
N ILE A 47 2.17 2.41 2.52
CA ILE A 47 3.29 3.36 2.56
C ILE A 47 3.18 4.41 1.46
N TYR A 48 2.93 4.01 0.21
CA TYR A 48 2.78 4.97 -0.89
C TYR A 48 1.59 5.90 -0.70
N ARG A 49 0.48 5.41 -0.15
CA ARG A 49 -0.67 6.25 0.20
C ARG A 49 -0.28 7.28 1.27
N HIS A 50 0.44 6.86 2.30
CA HIS A 50 0.84 7.75 3.39
C HIS A 50 1.83 8.81 2.92
N LEU A 51 2.85 8.43 2.13
CA LEU A 51 3.81 9.37 1.54
C LEU A 51 3.10 10.40 0.64
N ARG A 52 2.18 9.95 -0.22
CA ARG A 52 1.43 10.85 -1.11
C ARG A 52 0.51 11.81 -0.34
N GLN A 53 -0.10 11.36 0.76
CA GLN A 53 -0.94 12.21 1.60
C GLN A 53 -0.12 13.28 2.32
N ASN A 54 1.11 12.97 2.73
CA ASN A 54 2.01 13.95 3.34
C ASN A 54 2.51 14.97 2.31
N ASP A 55 2.79 14.58 1.06
CA ASP A 55 3.13 15.52 -0.02
C ASP A 55 1.98 16.51 -0.36
N ASP A 56 0.73 16.04 -0.36
CA ASP A 56 -0.44 16.92 -0.59
C ASP A 56 -0.73 17.84 0.63
N SER A 57 -0.23 17.50 1.82
CA SER A 57 -0.42 18.31 3.04
C SER A 57 0.59 19.45 3.19
N ASP A 58 1.72 19.38 2.48
CA ASP A 58 2.81 20.36 2.54
C ASP A 58 2.64 21.49 1.48
N THR A 59 1.53 21.50 0.73
CA THR A 59 1.26 22.48 -0.34
C THR A 59 0.20 23.54 0.03
N ASP A 60 -0.32 23.55 1.28
CA ASP A 60 -1.33 24.55 1.74
C ASP A 60 -0.78 25.61 2.72
N GLU A 61 0.54 25.80 2.81
CA GLU A 61 1.15 26.95 3.52
C GLU A 61 2.28 27.61 2.72
N VAL A 62 2.01 28.07 1.50
CA VAL A 62 2.82 29.12 0.85
C VAL A 62 1.94 30.00 -0.04
N VAL A 63 0.99 30.71 0.57
CA VAL A 63 0.45 31.95 -0.03
C VAL A 63 0.23 33.00 1.05
N GLU A 64 1.26 33.80 1.36
CA GLU A 64 1.05 35.23 1.65
C GLU A 64 2.18 36.09 1.07
N VAL A 65 1.97 36.46 -0.19
CA VAL A 65 2.13 37.79 -0.81
C VAL A 65 3.43 38.58 -0.53
N ALA A 66 4.22 38.72 -1.59
CA ALA A 66 5.33 39.66 -1.73
C ALA A 66 4.93 41.13 -1.51
N GLN A 67 5.82 41.93 -0.90
CA GLN A 67 6.14 43.30 -1.36
C GLN A 67 7.62 43.68 -1.07
N PRO A 68 8.30 44.42 -1.99
CA PRO A 68 9.69 44.82 -1.83
C PRO A 68 9.87 46.25 -1.26
N GLN A 69 10.82 46.41 -0.32
CA GLN A 69 11.71 47.56 -0.06
C GLN A 69 11.09 48.96 0.26
N PRO A 70 11.80 49.93 0.91
CA PRO A 70 13.21 50.35 0.75
C PRO A 70 14.15 50.12 1.95
#